data_AF-A0A4Q2A0V0-F1
#
_entry.id   AF-A0A4Q2A0V0-F1
#
_cell.length_a   1.000
_cell.length_b   1.000
_cell.length_c   1.000
_cell.angle_alpha   90.00
_cell.angle_beta   90.00
_cell.angle_gamma   90.00
#
_symmetry.space_group_name_H-M   'P 1'
#
loop_
_entity.id
_entity.type
_entity.pdbx_description
1 polymer ?
#
loop_
_entity_poly.entity_id
_entity_poly.type
_entity_poly.pdbx_seq_one_letter_code
_entity_poly.pdbx_strand_id
1 'polypeptide(L)'
;MKKRLPWQLPILIVCIMLSIGLGLKVVLMAHYTIEDGNVVYDVYTIHHRVDRILELSKVTIESYDKLSHGLGDKLKKNERIVIERAKQVTIQTGEHLQTVYTTGRRVADILMDANIVLTDLDRVRPGLKAPVAAGEVIYLDRVQKEHSEKVLETTAPILYKVSSELEAGTTKLVSDGSSGQRIVKINEYMENGQWFQSEIVGDSQISLPTSRVYQLGKENLFVTPTGAPYAVKAVYTMQATAYDLSFASCGKYPDHPLYGITRSGTHARPGVVAVDPKVVPLGSVLYVESLDYTRDYGFSSAEDTGGAIKGNRIDLFIGDNSSARRYGRRNVRVYVLDEKVEDHLIVGYGK
;
A
#
# COMPACT_ATOMS: atom_id res chain seq x y z
N MET A 1 57.13 83.40 63.97
CA MET A 1 57.57 82.05 63.55
C MET A 1 56.39 81.27 62.97
N LYS A 2 56.27 81.13 61.64
CA LYS A 2 55.26 80.24 61.04
C LYS A 2 55.74 78.79 61.21
N LYS A 3 55.16 78.05 62.16
CA LYS A 3 55.42 76.60 62.30
C LYS A 3 54.93 75.92 61.02
N ARG A 4 55.84 75.37 60.21
CA ARG A 4 55.50 74.54 59.05
C ARG A 4 54.80 73.28 59.57
N LEU A 5 53.62 73.00 59.04
CA LEU A 5 52.85 71.80 59.37
C LEU A 5 53.72 70.56 59.04
N PRO A 6 53.89 69.59 59.96
CA PRO A 6 54.71 68.42 59.68
C PRO A 6 54.12 67.66 58.50
N TRP A 7 54.95 67.34 57.50
CA TRP A 7 54.51 66.70 56.24
C TRP A 7 53.83 65.32 56.44
N GLN A 8 53.94 64.75 57.65
CA GLN A 8 53.29 63.51 58.06
C GLN A 8 51.77 63.64 58.32
N LEU A 9 51.28 64.83 58.70
CA LEU A 9 49.85 65.06 59.02
C LEU A 9 48.91 64.92 57.80
N PRO A 10 49.20 65.48 56.61
CA PRO A 10 48.36 65.26 55.43
C PRO A 10 48.39 63.81 54.94
N ILE A 11 49.50 63.09 55.11
CA ILE A 11 49.61 61.66 54.77
C ILE A 11 48.69 60.83 55.67
N LEU A 12 48.69 61.11 56.98
CA LEU A 12 47.81 60.43 57.94
C LEU A 12 46.32 60.67 57.63
N ILE A 13 45.95 61.89 57.25
CA ILE A 13 44.56 62.22 56.86
C ILE A 13 44.16 61.46 55.59
N VAL A 14 45.05 61.36 54.60
CA VAL A 14 44.80 60.57 53.38
C VAL A 14 44.63 59.09 53.70
N CYS A 15 45.47 58.53 54.58
CA CYS A 15 45.33 57.14 55.02
C CYS A 15 44.01 56.88 55.77
N ILE A 16 43.56 57.81 56.62
CA ILE A 16 42.28 57.72 57.33
C ILE A 16 41.09 57.85 56.37
N MET A 17 41.15 58.77 55.41
CA MET A 17 40.10 58.91 54.39
C MET A 17 40.01 57.68 53.48
N LEU A 18 41.16 57.07 53.14
CA LEU A 18 41.21 55.82 52.40
C LEU A 18 40.66 54.64 53.21
N SER A 19 40.97 54.54 54.51
CA SER A 19 40.48 53.46 55.36
C SER A 19 38.97 53.59 55.66
N ILE A 20 38.47 54.80 55.88
CA ILE A 20 37.03 55.06 56.02
C ILE A 20 36.30 54.76 54.71
N GLY A 21 36.84 55.19 53.57
CA GLY A 21 36.27 54.89 52.25
C GLY A 21 36.23 53.40 51.95
N LEU A 22 37.27 52.66 52.35
CA LEU A 22 37.32 51.20 52.19
C LEU A 22 36.34 50.49 53.14
N GLY A 23 36.30 50.90 54.42
CA GLY A 23 35.36 50.37 55.41
C GLY A 23 33.90 50.63 55.03
N LEU A 24 33.58 51.83 54.55
CA LEU A 24 32.24 52.19 54.10
C LEU A 24 31.80 51.36 52.88
N LYS A 25 32.71 51.10 51.94
CA LYS A 25 32.42 50.21 50.80
C LYS A 25 32.09 48.79 51.26
N VAL A 26 32.86 48.23 52.20
CA VAL A 26 32.62 46.89 52.74
C VAL A 26 31.25 46.80 53.43
N VAL A 27 30.84 47.84 54.17
CA VAL A 27 29.53 47.89 54.85
C VAL A 27 28.35 48.02 53.87
N LEU A 28 28.55 48.67 52.73
CA LEU A 28 27.50 48.86 51.72
C LEU A 28 27.34 47.66 50.78
N MET A 29 28.31 46.75 50.73
CA MET A 29 28.22 45.55 49.89
C MET A 29 27.05 44.66 50.30
N ALA A 30 26.37 44.14 49.29
CA ALA A 30 25.41 43.06 49.40
C ALA A 30 26.06 41.75 48.95
N HIS A 31 25.59 40.64 49.49
CA HIS A 31 25.95 39.29 49.08
C HIS A 31 24.84 38.73 48.20
N TYR A 32 25.23 38.06 47.12
CA TYR A 32 24.35 37.36 46.20
C TYR A 32 24.94 36.00 45.86
N THR A 33 24.07 35.03 45.61
CA THR A 33 24.46 33.69 45.20
C THR A 33 23.94 33.43 43.79
N ILE A 34 24.84 33.04 42.88
CA ILE A 34 24.47 32.54 41.55
C ILE A 34 24.63 31.03 41.56
N GLU A 35 23.56 30.30 41.26
CA GLU A 35 23.59 28.86 41.01
C GLU A 35 23.61 28.57 39.53
N ASP A 36 24.63 27.85 39.10
CA ASP A 36 24.81 27.38 37.74
C ASP A 36 25.01 25.85 37.77
N GLY A 37 23.91 25.11 37.73
CA GLY A 37 23.93 23.68 37.96
C GLY A 37 24.51 23.33 39.34
N ASN A 38 25.67 22.69 39.36
CA ASN A 38 26.37 22.31 40.60
C ASN A 38 27.40 23.35 41.06
N VAL A 39 27.61 24.42 40.28
CA VAL A 39 28.57 25.49 40.59
C VAL A 39 27.84 26.63 41.27
N VAL A 40 28.38 27.11 42.38
CA VAL A 40 27.84 28.23 43.14
C VAL A 40 28.86 29.36 43.14
N TYR A 41 28.44 30.56 42.76
CA TYR A 41 29.26 31.76 42.79
C TYR A 41 28.75 32.74 43.84
N ASP A 42 29.61 33.10 44.78
CA ASP A 42 29.33 34.16 45.75
C ASP A 42 29.82 35.50 45.22
N VAL A 43 28.90 36.46 45.11
CA VAL A 43 29.18 37.80 44.59
C VAL A 43 28.93 38.83 45.68
N TYR A 44 29.99 39.55 46.04
CA TYR A 44 29.91 40.70 46.95
C TYR A 44 30.01 41.97 46.13
N THR A 45 28.96 42.80 46.16
CA THR A 45 28.92 44.02 45.34
C THR A 45 27.98 45.07 45.90
N ILE A 46 28.22 46.34 45.57
CA ILE A 46 27.28 47.45 45.82
C ILE A 46 26.20 47.54 44.74
N HIS A 47 26.32 46.77 43.66
CA HIS A 47 25.33 46.71 42.60
C HIS A 47 24.21 45.74 42.94
N HIS A 48 22.98 46.09 42.57
CA HIS A 48 21.80 45.28 42.85
C HIS A 48 21.12 44.75 41.58
N ARG A 49 21.65 45.02 40.38
CA ARG A 49 21.04 44.56 39.12
C ARG A 49 21.65 43.23 38.66
N VAL A 50 20.80 42.34 38.15
CA VAL A 50 21.19 40.99 37.70
C VAL A 50 22.31 41.03 36.66
N ASP A 51 22.19 41.86 35.62
CA ASP A 51 23.21 42.01 34.58
C ASP A 51 24.60 42.38 35.14
N ARG A 52 24.67 43.31 36.09
CA ARG A 52 25.93 43.73 36.74
C ARG A 52 26.49 42.66 37.67
N ILE A 53 25.61 41.91 38.36
CA ILE A 53 26.01 40.81 39.24
C ILE A 53 26.61 39.66 38.41
N LEU A 54 26.00 39.33 37.26
CA LEU A 54 26.52 38.34 36.32
C LEU A 54 27.85 38.78 35.68
N GLU A 55 27.96 40.05 35.26
CA GLU A 55 29.20 40.62 34.72
C GLU A 55 30.39 40.50 35.68
N LEU A 56 30.19 40.84 36.97
CA LEU A 56 31.25 40.77 37.99
C LEU A 56 31.68 39.35 38.33
N SER A 57 30.76 38.38 38.28
CA SER A 57 31.06 36.96 38.46
C SER A 57 31.69 36.31 37.23
N LYS A 58 31.74 37.02 36.09
CA LYS A 58 32.18 36.51 34.78
C LYS A 58 31.34 35.32 34.28
N VAL A 59 30.13 35.17 34.80
CA VAL A 59 29.19 34.14 34.36
C VAL A 59 28.47 34.66 33.12
N THR A 60 28.64 33.95 32.00
CA THR A 60 27.96 34.25 30.73
C THR A 60 26.66 33.46 30.62
N ILE A 61 25.64 34.08 30.04
CA ILE A 61 24.32 33.47 29.80
C ILE A 61 24.15 33.28 28.30
N GLU A 62 23.73 32.07 27.90
CA GLU A 62 23.42 31.77 26.50
C GLU A 62 21.96 32.10 26.17
N SER A 63 21.63 32.20 24.88
CA SER A 63 20.31 32.63 24.41
C SER A 63 19.15 31.72 24.83
N TYR A 64 19.43 30.45 25.14
CA TYR A 64 18.44 29.44 25.50
C TYR A 64 18.40 29.11 26.99
N ASP A 65 19.33 29.68 27.78
CA ASP A 65 19.33 29.53 29.22
C ASP A 65 18.14 30.28 29.84
N LYS A 66 17.59 29.74 30.93
CA LYS A 66 16.58 30.46 31.73
C LYS A 66 17.19 30.97 33.02
N LEU A 67 16.91 32.22 33.31
CA LEU A 67 17.25 32.85 34.58
C LEU A 67 16.02 32.91 35.47
N SER A 68 16.21 32.71 36.79
CA SER A 68 15.14 32.94 37.77
C SER A 68 14.69 34.41 37.86
N HIS A 69 15.48 35.34 37.31
CA HIS A 69 15.23 36.78 37.29
C HIS A 69 15.58 37.36 35.91
N GLY A 70 14.92 38.45 35.52
CA GLY A 70 15.29 39.20 34.32
C GLY A 70 16.62 39.93 34.49
N LEU A 71 17.39 40.07 33.41
CA LEU A 71 18.70 40.77 33.43
C LEU A 71 18.63 42.20 33.98
N GLY A 72 17.48 42.86 33.81
CA GLY A 72 17.24 44.23 34.28
C GLY A 72 16.85 44.34 35.76
N ASP A 73 16.48 43.24 36.39
CA ASP A 73 15.83 43.22 37.70
C ASP A 73 16.78 43.67 38.80
N LYS A 74 16.22 44.35 39.81
CA LYS A 74 16.95 44.74 41.02
C LYS A 74 16.65 43.73 42.14
N LEU A 75 17.71 43.14 42.69
CA LEU A 75 17.65 42.12 43.73
C LEU A 75 17.83 42.71 45.13
N LYS A 76 17.15 42.09 46.11
CA LYS A 76 17.35 42.36 47.54
C LYS A 76 18.63 41.68 48.05
N LYS A 77 19.20 42.18 49.15
CA LYS A 77 20.40 41.57 49.74
C LYS A 77 20.16 40.09 50.05
N ASN A 78 21.14 39.24 49.74
CA ASN A 78 21.15 37.79 49.96
C ASN A 78 20.17 37.00 49.09
N GLU A 79 19.66 37.60 48.00
CA GLU A 79 18.80 36.91 47.04
C GLU A 79 19.62 36.05 46.06
N ARG A 80 18.99 34.99 45.52
CA ARG A 80 19.66 33.99 44.68
C ARG A 80 19.25 34.11 43.21
N ILE A 81 20.23 34.08 42.32
CA ILE A 81 20.04 33.92 40.87
C ILE A 81 20.23 32.43 40.55
N VAL A 82 19.24 31.79 39.93
CA VAL A 82 19.35 30.40 39.45
C VAL A 82 19.42 30.44 37.93
N ILE A 83 20.40 29.75 37.38
CA ILE A 83 20.61 29.57 35.95
C ILE A 83 20.22 28.13 35.60
N GLU A 84 19.16 27.99 34.82
CA GLU A 84 18.82 26.73 34.17
C GLU A 84 19.50 26.69 32.80
N ARG A 85 20.61 25.96 32.72
CA ARG A 85 21.35 25.79 31.47
C ARG A 85 20.55 25.03 30.44
N ALA A 86 20.50 25.54 29.21
CA ALA A 86 19.96 24.80 28.09
C ALA A 86 20.82 23.58 27.79
N LYS A 87 20.16 22.48 27.46
CA LYS A 87 20.82 21.29 26.93
C LYS A 87 20.50 21.16 25.44
N GLN A 88 21.44 20.60 24.71
CA GLN A 88 21.23 20.21 23.32
C GLN A 88 20.48 18.88 23.26
N VAL A 89 19.48 18.79 22.40
CA VAL A 89 18.72 17.57 22.09
C VAL A 89 18.52 17.52 20.57
N THR A 90 18.48 16.32 20.00
CA THR A 90 18.18 16.14 18.56
C THR A 90 16.78 15.58 18.40
N ILE A 91 16.00 16.15 17.49
CA ILE A 91 14.70 15.61 17.07
C ILE A 91 14.89 15.06 15.67
N GLN A 92 14.64 13.77 15.49
CA GLN A 92 14.71 13.08 14.22
C GLN A 92 13.31 12.86 13.66
N THR A 93 13.04 13.35 12.45
CA THR A 93 11.80 13.11 11.70
C THR A 93 12.12 12.45 10.37
N GLY A 94 11.93 11.13 10.29
CA GLY A 94 12.45 10.34 9.16
C GLY A 94 13.96 10.52 9.00
N GLU A 95 14.39 11.06 7.86
CA GLU A 95 15.80 11.38 7.57
C GLU A 95 16.22 12.78 8.04
N HIS A 96 15.27 13.64 8.43
CA HIS A 96 15.58 15.00 8.86
C HIS A 96 15.98 15.04 10.34
N LEU A 97 17.10 15.71 10.63
CA LEU A 97 17.60 15.93 11.99
C LEU A 97 17.53 17.42 12.33
N GLN A 98 16.82 17.75 13.40
CA GLN A 98 16.74 19.10 13.96
C GLN A 98 17.46 19.15 15.31
N THR A 99 18.39 20.07 15.48
CA THR A 99 19.02 20.32 16.79
C THR A 99 18.23 21.38 17.55
N VAL A 100 17.93 21.13 18.82
CA VAL A 100 17.16 22.01 19.70
C VAL A 100 17.94 22.26 20.98
N TYR A 101 18.03 23.52 21.39
CA TYR A 101 18.56 23.94 22.68
C TYR A 101 17.39 24.33 23.58
N THR A 102 17.27 23.70 24.74
CA THR A 102 16.06 23.78 25.58
C THR A 102 16.38 23.54 27.05
N THR A 103 15.63 24.17 27.96
CA THR A 103 15.64 23.83 29.39
C THR A 103 14.59 22.78 29.76
N GLY A 104 13.76 22.36 28.80
CA GLY A 104 12.68 21.39 28.95
C GLY A 104 13.20 20.03 29.41
N ARG A 105 12.53 19.42 30.38
CA ARG A 105 12.96 18.14 30.97
C ARG A 105 12.38 16.94 30.25
N ARG A 106 11.13 17.05 29.76
CA ARG A 106 10.40 15.95 29.12
C ARG A 106 10.27 16.19 27.64
N VAL A 107 10.06 15.09 26.89
CA VAL A 107 9.83 15.12 25.44
C VAL A 107 8.77 16.16 25.05
N ALA A 108 7.61 16.22 25.74
CA ALA A 108 6.56 17.19 25.43
C ALA A 108 7.02 18.65 25.53
N ASP A 109 7.79 18.98 26.57
CA ASP A 109 8.29 20.35 26.80
C ASP A 109 9.30 20.73 25.69
N ILE A 110 10.14 19.77 25.29
CA ILE A 110 11.16 19.95 24.24
C ILE A 110 10.52 20.14 22.86
N LEU A 111 9.49 19.36 22.53
CA LEU A 111 8.74 19.52 21.29
C LEU A 111 8.05 20.89 21.22
N MET A 112 7.51 21.36 22.35
CA MET A 112 6.91 22.69 22.44
C MET A 112 7.95 23.80 22.22
N ASP A 113 9.11 23.72 22.85
CA ASP A 113 10.22 24.67 22.64
C ASP A 113 10.71 24.66 21.18
N ALA A 114 10.63 23.51 20.52
CA ALA A 114 10.94 23.35 19.09
C ALA A 114 9.83 23.84 18.14
N ASN A 115 8.71 24.34 18.67
CA ASN A 115 7.49 24.71 17.93
C ASN A 115 6.88 23.54 17.12
N ILE A 116 7.03 22.31 17.62
CA ILE A 116 6.45 21.11 17.01
C ILE A 116 5.11 20.81 17.69
N VAL A 117 4.04 20.98 16.93
CA VAL A 117 2.69 20.54 17.32
C VAL A 117 2.46 19.14 16.75
N LEU A 118 2.07 18.22 17.61
CA LEU A 118 1.76 16.84 17.25
C LEU A 118 0.30 16.71 16.82
N THR A 119 0.05 15.82 15.87
CA THR A 119 -1.30 15.31 15.57
C THR A 119 -1.59 14.05 16.38
N ASP A 120 -2.85 13.63 16.43
CA ASP A 120 -3.26 12.37 17.09
C ASP A 120 -2.65 11.11 16.44
N LEU A 121 -2.11 11.24 15.22
CA LEU A 121 -1.51 10.14 14.47
C LEU A 121 0.03 10.08 14.61
N ASP A 122 0.64 11.18 15.05
CA ASP A 122 2.09 11.27 15.22
C ASP A 122 2.55 10.34 16.35
N ARG A 123 3.72 9.71 16.16
CA ARG A 123 4.33 8.85 17.18
C ARG A 123 5.66 9.43 17.62
N VAL A 124 5.87 9.48 18.94
CA VAL A 124 7.11 10.01 19.52
C VAL A 124 7.76 8.99 20.43
N ARG A 125 9.08 8.83 20.27
CA ARG A 125 9.92 7.93 21.07
C ARG A 125 11.19 8.69 21.51
N PRO A 126 11.52 8.76 22.80
CA PRO A 126 10.74 8.31 23.97
C PRO A 126 9.36 8.99 24.08
N GLY A 127 8.45 8.43 24.88
CA GLY A 127 7.09 8.98 25.02
C GLY A 127 7.06 10.37 25.66
N LEU A 128 5.96 11.11 25.48
CA LEU A 128 5.83 12.54 25.86
C LEU A 128 6.23 12.92 27.29
N LYS A 129 6.07 12.01 28.25
CA LYS A 129 6.41 12.24 29.67
C LYS A 129 7.83 11.81 30.03
N ALA A 130 8.51 11.09 29.15
CA ALA A 130 9.85 10.60 29.41
C ALA A 130 10.84 11.76 29.55
N PRO A 131 11.74 11.71 30.54
CA PRO A 131 12.84 12.66 30.62
C PRO A 131 13.81 12.43 29.46
N VAL A 132 14.48 13.49 29.01
CA VAL A 132 15.49 13.43 27.95
C VAL A 132 16.77 14.07 28.46
N ALA A 133 17.90 13.39 28.36
CA ALA A 133 19.21 13.90 28.75
C ALA A 133 19.86 14.73 27.64
N ALA A 134 20.95 15.42 27.96
CA ALA A 134 21.71 16.17 26.97
C ALA A 134 22.31 15.23 25.91
N GLY A 135 22.19 15.60 24.64
CA GLY A 135 22.70 14.83 23.49
C GLY A 135 21.82 13.65 23.07
N GLU A 136 20.71 13.38 23.75
CA GLU A 136 19.80 12.31 23.35
C GLU A 136 18.95 12.67 22.11
N VAL A 137 18.42 11.64 21.47
CA VAL A 137 17.59 11.74 20.26
C VAL A 137 16.14 11.46 20.60
N ILE A 138 15.24 12.33 20.16
CA ILE A 138 13.80 12.16 20.14
C ILE A 138 13.41 11.79 18.70
N TYR A 139 12.86 10.60 18.50
CA TYR A 139 12.31 10.14 17.23
C TYR A 139 10.85 10.58 17.12
N LEU A 140 10.51 11.26 16.04
CA LEU A 140 9.19 11.72 15.68
C LEU A 140 8.81 11.10 14.33
N ASP A 141 7.83 10.20 14.34
CA ASP A 141 7.22 9.66 13.13
C ASP A 141 5.97 10.47 12.82
N ARG A 142 6.02 11.27 11.75
CA ARG A 142 4.91 12.12 11.30
C ARG A 142 3.97 11.31 10.45
N VAL A 143 2.72 11.16 10.88
CA VAL A 143 1.71 10.41 10.14
C VAL A 143 0.65 11.36 9.61
N GLN A 144 0.55 11.44 8.29
CA GLN A 144 -0.46 12.24 7.60
C GLN A 144 -1.54 11.32 7.05
N LYS A 145 -2.79 11.81 7.09
CA LYS A 145 -3.95 11.15 6.51
C LYS A 145 -4.59 12.10 5.49
N GLU A 146 -4.61 11.70 4.24
CA GLU A 146 -5.30 12.41 3.17
C GLU A 146 -6.57 11.67 2.75
N HIS A 147 -7.54 12.43 2.27
CA HIS A 147 -8.81 11.91 1.78
C HIS A 147 -8.86 12.08 0.27
N SER A 148 -9.05 10.98 -0.46
CA SER A 148 -9.23 11.00 -1.90
C SER A 148 -10.48 10.22 -2.31
N GLU A 149 -11.05 10.61 -3.45
CA GLU A 149 -12.18 9.91 -4.06
C GLU A 149 -11.79 9.46 -5.46
N LYS A 150 -12.07 8.20 -5.79
CA LYS A 150 -11.76 7.62 -7.09
C LYS A 150 -13.01 7.01 -7.71
N VAL A 151 -13.30 7.41 -8.94
CA VAL A 151 -14.36 6.79 -9.75
C VAL A 151 -13.78 5.56 -10.44
N LEU A 152 -14.44 4.42 -10.26
CA LEU A 152 -14.09 3.13 -10.85
C LEU A 152 -15.25 2.64 -11.73
N GLU A 153 -14.91 2.03 -12.86
CA GLU A 153 -15.90 1.38 -13.73
C GLU A 153 -16.41 0.08 -13.10
N THR A 154 -17.69 -0.21 -13.31
CA THR A 154 -18.33 -1.47 -12.93
C THR A 154 -18.93 -2.13 -14.17
N THR A 155 -18.86 -3.45 -14.25
CA THR A 155 -19.37 -4.23 -15.37
C THR A 155 -20.59 -5.05 -14.95
N ALA A 156 -21.52 -5.24 -15.88
CA ALA A 156 -22.62 -6.20 -15.72
C ALA A 156 -22.27 -7.49 -16.48
N PRO A 157 -22.79 -8.66 -16.04
CA PRO A 157 -22.62 -9.90 -16.79
C PRO A 157 -23.32 -9.81 -18.14
N ILE A 158 -22.84 -10.58 -19.12
CA ILE A 158 -23.49 -10.73 -20.42
C ILE A 158 -24.72 -11.61 -20.26
N LEU A 159 -25.84 -11.22 -20.87
CA LEU A 159 -27.07 -12.00 -20.88
C LEU A 159 -27.32 -12.58 -22.28
N TYR A 160 -27.86 -13.81 -22.30
CA TYR A 160 -28.24 -14.49 -23.52
C TYR A 160 -29.75 -14.77 -23.52
N LYS A 161 -30.42 -14.40 -24.62
CA LYS A 161 -31.85 -14.64 -24.83
C LYS A 161 -32.04 -15.61 -25.98
N VAL A 162 -32.60 -16.78 -25.71
CA VAL A 162 -32.90 -17.76 -26.76
C VAL A 162 -34.10 -17.29 -27.59
N SER A 163 -34.02 -17.45 -28.91
CA SER A 163 -35.05 -17.08 -29.87
C SER A 163 -35.22 -18.15 -30.93
N SER A 164 -36.47 -18.44 -31.28
CA SER A 164 -36.82 -19.27 -32.45
C SER A 164 -36.79 -18.50 -33.76
N GLU A 165 -36.68 -17.17 -33.72
CA GLU A 165 -36.64 -16.30 -34.92
C GLU A 165 -35.25 -16.25 -35.57
N LEU A 166 -34.22 -16.65 -34.83
CA LEU A 166 -32.84 -16.71 -35.32
C LEU A 166 -32.53 -18.12 -35.80
N GLU A 167 -31.89 -18.20 -36.97
CA GLU A 167 -31.38 -19.46 -37.49
C GLU A 167 -30.38 -20.09 -36.52
N ALA A 168 -30.34 -21.41 -36.50
CA ALA A 168 -29.31 -22.17 -35.82
C ALA A 168 -27.92 -21.68 -36.23
N GLY A 169 -27.00 -21.54 -35.27
CA GLY A 169 -25.67 -21.00 -35.50
C GLY A 169 -25.58 -19.47 -35.44
N THR A 170 -26.69 -18.73 -35.42
CA THR A 170 -26.66 -17.26 -35.48
C THR A 170 -26.83 -16.58 -34.12
N THR A 171 -26.00 -15.55 -33.90
CA THR A 171 -26.05 -14.70 -32.71
C THR A 171 -26.24 -13.25 -33.15
N LYS A 172 -27.19 -12.57 -32.51
CA LYS A 172 -27.46 -11.15 -32.77
C LYS A 172 -27.25 -10.34 -31.50
N LEU A 173 -26.43 -9.30 -31.56
CA LEU A 173 -26.34 -8.32 -30.47
C LEU A 173 -27.66 -7.52 -30.41
N VAL A 174 -28.33 -7.55 -29.26
CA VAL A 174 -29.59 -6.82 -29.01
C VAL A 174 -29.32 -5.53 -28.27
N SER A 175 -28.43 -5.57 -27.29
CA SER A 175 -28.00 -4.42 -26.51
C SER A 175 -26.51 -4.54 -26.25
N ASP A 176 -25.75 -3.48 -26.48
CA ASP A 176 -24.33 -3.46 -26.14
C ASP A 176 -24.08 -3.31 -24.63
N GLY A 177 -25.12 -2.97 -23.88
CA GLY A 177 -25.02 -2.60 -22.48
C GLY A 177 -24.29 -1.28 -22.29
N SER A 178 -23.89 -1.00 -21.05
CA SER A 178 -23.10 0.17 -20.70
C SER A 178 -22.38 -0.11 -19.38
N SER A 179 -21.15 0.36 -19.26
CA SER A 179 -20.46 0.36 -17.97
C SER A 179 -21.19 1.24 -16.98
N GLY A 180 -21.22 0.78 -15.73
CA GLY A 180 -21.62 1.60 -14.59
C GLY A 180 -20.40 2.26 -13.97
N GLN A 181 -20.63 3.08 -12.96
CA GLN A 181 -19.59 3.72 -12.18
C GLN A 181 -19.90 3.57 -10.70
N ARG A 182 -18.85 3.37 -9.90
CA ARG A 182 -18.87 3.51 -8.44
C ARG A 182 -17.80 4.48 -8.01
N ILE A 183 -18.03 5.15 -6.89
CA ILE A 183 -17.06 6.03 -6.25
C ILE A 183 -16.57 5.38 -4.97
N VAL A 184 -15.25 5.22 -4.86
CA VAL A 184 -14.61 4.77 -3.63
C VAL A 184 -13.97 5.95 -2.94
N LYS A 185 -14.20 6.07 -1.64
CA LYS A 185 -13.55 7.05 -0.75
C LYS A 185 -12.40 6.35 -0.06
N ILE A 186 -11.22 6.94 -0.15
CA ILE A 186 -9.98 6.33 0.30
C ILE A 186 -9.34 7.25 1.34
N ASN A 187 -8.92 6.67 2.46
CA ASN A 187 -7.94 7.28 3.36
C ASN A 187 -6.55 6.82 2.93
N GLU A 188 -5.66 7.77 2.64
CA GLU A 188 -4.27 7.50 2.29
C GLU A 188 -3.37 7.92 3.44
N TYR A 189 -2.51 7.01 3.89
CA TYR A 189 -1.64 7.20 5.04
C TYR A 189 -0.20 7.34 4.56
N MET A 190 0.44 8.42 5.01
CA MET A 190 1.84 8.71 4.75
C MET A 190 2.60 8.79 6.07
N GLU A 191 3.76 8.17 6.15
CA GLU A 191 4.70 8.29 7.27
C GLU A 191 5.95 9.02 6.77
N ASN A 192 6.32 10.12 7.42
CA ASN A 192 7.51 10.92 7.08
C ASN A 192 7.56 11.33 5.59
N GLY A 193 6.39 11.60 4.99
CA GLY A 193 6.25 11.99 3.58
C GLY A 193 6.24 10.82 2.58
N GLN A 194 6.32 9.57 3.04
CA GLN A 194 6.25 8.38 2.20
C GLN A 194 4.91 7.66 2.38
N TRP A 195 4.25 7.32 1.27
CA TRP A 195 3.05 6.50 1.28
C TRP A 195 3.34 5.10 1.82
N PHE A 196 2.47 4.59 2.70
CA PHE A 196 2.63 3.21 3.21
C PHE A 196 1.33 2.39 3.22
N GLN A 197 0.16 3.03 3.22
CA GLN A 197 -1.12 2.32 3.27
C GLN A 197 -2.27 3.16 2.71
N SER A 198 -3.27 2.48 2.16
CA SER A 198 -4.58 3.07 1.89
C SER A 198 -5.71 2.18 2.42
N GLU A 199 -6.84 2.79 2.75
CA GLU A 199 -8.04 2.12 3.25
C GLU A 199 -9.28 2.67 2.53
N ILE A 200 -10.12 1.78 1.98
CA ILE A 200 -11.43 2.17 1.45
C ILE A 200 -12.38 2.37 2.62
N VAL A 201 -12.83 3.60 2.83
CA VAL A 201 -13.75 3.99 3.91
C VAL A 201 -15.16 4.27 3.42
N GLY A 202 -15.37 4.25 2.12
CA GLY A 202 -16.70 4.37 1.51
C GLY A 202 -16.71 3.80 0.11
N ASP A 203 -17.81 3.18 -0.27
CA ASP A 203 -18.06 2.65 -1.61
C ASP A 203 -19.54 2.89 -1.94
N SER A 204 -19.78 3.66 -2.99
CA SER A 204 -21.13 4.04 -3.42
C SER A 204 -21.30 3.87 -4.91
N GLN A 205 -22.38 3.20 -5.33
CA GLN A 205 -22.74 3.11 -6.74
C GLN A 205 -23.23 4.47 -7.24
N ILE A 206 -22.63 4.97 -8.34
CA ILE A 206 -23.08 6.19 -9.04
C ILE A 206 -24.08 5.85 -10.13
N SER A 207 -23.76 4.86 -10.97
CA SER A 207 -24.61 4.41 -12.07
C SER A 207 -24.51 2.90 -12.23
N LEU A 208 -25.64 2.21 -12.35
CA LEU A 208 -25.64 0.76 -12.52
C LEU A 208 -25.16 0.39 -13.94
N PRO A 209 -24.31 -0.64 -14.08
CA PRO A 209 -24.01 -1.17 -15.40
C PRO A 209 -25.25 -1.83 -16.00
N THR A 210 -25.38 -1.74 -17.32
CA THR A 210 -26.41 -2.49 -18.05
C THR A 210 -25.74 -3.62 -18.81
N SER A 211 -26.33 -4.82 -18.74
CA SER A 211 -25.80 -6.01 -19.40
C SER A 211 -25.76 -5.83 -20.91
N ARG A 212 -24.68 -6.31 -21.52
CA ARG A 212 -24.69 -6.66 -22.93
C ARG A 212 -25.63 -7.84 -23.13
N VAL A 213 -26.52 -7.77 -24.11
CA VAL A 213 -27.54 -8.79 -24.38
C VAL A 213 -27.37 -9.33 -25.79
N TYR A 214 -27.16 -10.64 -25.89
CA TYR A 214 -27.19 -11.37 -27.15
C TYR A 214 -28.48 -12.15 -27.28
N GLN A 215 -29.03 -12.21 -28.49
CA GLN A 215 -30.08 -13.13 -28.87
C GLN A 215 -29.45 -14.31 -29.62
N LEU A 216 -29.77 -15.52 -29.18
CA LEU A 216 -29.25 -16.77 -29.71
C LEU A 216 -30.35 -17.51 -30.47
N GLY A 217 -30.04 -18.10 -31.62
CA GLY A 217 -30.91 -19.13 -32.20
C GLY A 217 -31.12 -20.30 -31.23
N LYS A 218 -32.25 -21.01 -31.32
CA LYS A 218 -32.58 -22.13 -30.40
C LYS A 218 -31.49 -23.21 -30.31
N GLU A 219 -30.73 -23.41 -31.39
CA GLU A 219 -29.63 -24.39 -31.44
C GLU A 219 -28.27 -23.84 -30.96
N ASN A 220 -28.18 -22.55 -30.61
CA ASN A 220 -26.96 -21.92 -30.08
C ASN A 220 -26.79 -22.06 -28.56
N LEU A 221 -27.68 -22.81 -27.92
CA LEU A 221 -27.58 -23.20 -26.53
C LEU A 221 -27.47 -24.71 -26.45
N PHE A 222 -26.30 -25.21 -26.07
CA PHE A 222 -26.11 -26.63 -25.80
C PHE A 222 -26.37 -26.87 -24.31
N VAL A 223 -27.42 -27.62 -24.00
CA VAL A 223 -27.70 -28.06 -22.64
C VAL A 223 -27.14 -29.46 -22.49
N THR A 224 -26.14 -29.61 -21.62
CA THR A 224 -25.56 -30.91 -21.31
C THR A 224 -26.61 -31.88 -20.77
N PRO A 225 -26.36 -33.20 -20.80
CA PRO A 225 -27.19 -34.18 -20.10
C PRO A 225 -27.37 -33.88 -18.60
N THR A 226 -26.41 -33.17 -17.99
CA THR A 226 -26.46 -32.72 -16.59
C THR A 226 -27.27 -31.43 -16.36
N GLY A 227 -27.87 -30.86 -17.40
CA GLY A 227 -28.68 -29.64 -17.34
C GLY A 227 -27.88 -28.33 -17.41
N ALA A 228 -26.55 -28.38 -17.43
CA ALA A 228 -25.71 -27.19 -17.54
C ALA A 228 -25.73 -26.64 -18.98
N PRO A 229 -26.04 -25.35 -19.18
CA PRO A 229 -26.08 -24.72 -20.48
C PRO A 229 -24.74 -24.12 -20.90
N TYR A 230 -24.42 -24.22 -22.18
CA TYR A 230 -23.24 -23.65 -22.81
C TYR A 230 -23.64 -22.83 -24.02
N ALA A 231 -23.02 -21.65 -24.16
CA ALA A 231 -23.10 -20.90 -25.39
C ALA A 231 -22.33 -21.66 -26.49
N VAL A 232 -22.96 -21.80 -27.66
CA VAL A 232 -22.38 -22.51 -28.80
C VAL A 232 -21.90 -21.49 -29.82
N LYS A 233 -20.61 -21.54 -30.14
CA LYS A 233 -19.96 -20.69 -31.14
C LYS A 233 -20.24 -21.16 -32.56
N ALA A 234 -20.30 -22.48 -32.76
CA ALA A 234 -20.61 -23.11 -34.04
C ALA A 234 -21.10 -24.55 -33.84
N VAL A 235 -21.90 -25.03 -34.79
CA VAL A 235 -22.34 -26.43 -34.85
C VAL A 235 -21.96 -27.00 -36.21
N TYR A 236 -21.32 -28.18 -36.21
CA TYR A 236 -20.95 -28.88 -37.43
C TYR A 236 -21.48 -30.31 -37.43
N THR A 237 -21.99 -30.77 -38.57
CA THR A 237 -22.13 -32.21 -38.83
C THR A 237 -20.82 -32.70 -39.44
N MET A 238 -20.11 -33.57 -38.73
CA MET A 238 -18.79 -34.07 -39.12
C MET A 238 -18.79 -35.59 -39.26
N GLN A 239 -17.91 -36.11 -40.13
CA GLN A 239 -17.62 -37.54 -40.18
C GLN A 239 -16.54 -37.86 -39.14
N ALA A 240 -16.92 -38.63 -38.12
CA ALA A 240 -16.04 -39.10 -37.07
C ALA A 240 -15.40 -40.45 -37.40
N THR A 241 -14.11 -40.56 -37.11
CA THR A 241 -13.39 -41.82 -36.90
C THR A 241 -12.88 -41.89 -35.46
N ALA A 242 -12.26 -43.00 -35.10
CA ALA A 242 -11.53 -43.11 -33.83
C ALA A 242 -10.10 -43.58 -34.07
N TYR A 243 -9.20 -43.12 -33.21
CA TYR A 243 -7.79 -43.47 -33.24
C TYR A 243 -7.28 -43.87 -31.85
N ASP A 244 -6.11 -44.49 -31.86
CA ASP A 244 -5.37 -44.93 -30.69
C ASP A 244 -3.87 -44.57 -30.84
N LEU A 245 -3.03 -45.15 -29.98
CA LEU A 245 -1.58 -44.98 -30.06
C LEU A 245 -0.88 -46.12 -30.82
N SER A 246 -1.60 -46.88 -31.65
CA SER A 246 -0.96 -47.87 -32.51
C SER A 246 -0.13 -47.20 -33.59
N PHE A 247 0.88 -47.90 -34.10
CA PHE A 247 1.69 -47.41 -35.21
C PHE A 247 0.83 -47.09 -36.45
N ALA A 248 -0.25 -47.84 -36.70
CA ALA A 248 -1.15 -47.59 -37.81
C ALA A 248 -1.89 -46.24 -37.71
N SER A 249 -2.19 -45.79 -36.50
CA SER A 249 -2.88 -44.52 -36.24
C SER A 249 -1.91 -43.34 -36.14
N CYS A 250 -0.79 -43.50 -35.43
CA CYS A 250 0.09 -42.38 -35.10
C CYS A 250 1.46 -42.38 -35.81
N GLY A 251 1.81 -43.46 -36.51
CA GLY A 251 3.08 -43.61 -37.23
C GLY A 251 4.32 -43.67 -36.34
N LYS A 252 4.16 -43.90 -35.02
CA LYS A 252 5.24 -43.87 -34.02
C LYS A 252 5.20 -45.11 -33.15
N TYR A 253 6.37 -45.61 -32.78
CA TYR A 253 6.52 -46.66 -31.77
C TYR A 253 6.66 -46.05 -30.36
N PRO A 254 6.39 -46.82 -29.29
CA PRO A 254 6.44 -46.33 -27.91
C PRO A 254 7.77 -45.70 -27.47
N ASP A 255 8.88 -46.04 -28.12
CA ASP A 255 10.23 -45.51 -27.87
C ASP A 255 10.49 -44.15 -28.56
N HIS A 256 9.58 -43.71 -29.44
CA HIS A 256 9.71 -42.44 -30.14
C HIS A 256 9.47 -41.25 -29.17
N PRO A 257 10.32 -40.19 -29.16
CA PRO A 257 10.20 -39.06 -28.21
C PRO A 257 8.85 -38.33 -28.24
N LEU A 258 8.17 -38.34 -29.38
CA LEU A 258 6.84 -37.74 -29.57
C LEU A 258 5.69 -38.76 -29.58
N TYR A 259 5.89 -39.96 -29.04
CA TYR A 259 4.85 -40.97 -28.92
C TYR A 259 3.76 -40.49 -27.95
N GLY A 260 2.50 -40.56 -28.38
CA GLY A 260 1.36 -40.08 -27.58
C GLY A 260 1.29 -38.57 -27.37
N ILE A 261 2.13 -37.78 -28.04
CA ILE A 261 2.11 -36.32 -27.98
C ILE A 261 1.27 -35.76 -29.15
N THR A 262 0.26 -34.97 -28.80
CA THR A 262 -0.66 -34.29 -29.71
C THR A 262 0.01 -33.12 -30.43
N ARG A 263 -0.64 -32.58 -31.46
CA ARG A 263 -0.19 -31.35 -32.14
C ARG A 263 -0.02 -30.16 -31.18
N SER A 264 -0.86 -30.05 -30.15
CA SER A 264 -0.78 -28.99 -29.13
C SER A 264 0.27 -29.26 -28.05
N GLY A 265 1.00 -30.39 -28.10
CA GLY A 265 2.07 -30.72 -27.15
C GLY A 265 1.60 -31.41 -25.86
N THR A 266 0.33 -31.78 -25.77
CA THR A 266 -0.26 -32.51 -24.64
C THR A 266 -0.21 -34.03 -24.88
N HIS A 267 -0.52 -34.82 -23.85
CA HIS A 267 -0.70 -36.26 -24.01
C HIS A 267 -2.09 -36.61 -24.53
N ALA A 268 -2.14 -37.50 -25.52
CA ALA A 268 -3.38 -38.08 -26.01
C ALA A 268 -4.06 -38.90 -24.91
N ARG A 269 -5.35 -38.65 -24.70
CA ARG A 269 -6.18 -39.21 -23.63
C ARG A 269 -7.66 -39.13 -24.03
N PRO A 270 -8.56 -39.93 -23.44
CA PRO A 270 -9.99 -39.80 -23.70
C PRO A 270 -10.45 -38.35 -23.52
N GLY A 271 -11.26 -37.86 -24.46
CA GLY A 271 -11.65 -36.46 -24.56
C GLY A 271 -10.71 -35.60 -25.42
N VAL A 272 -9.57 -36.11 -25.89
CA VAL A 272 -8.78 -35.42 -26.94
C VAL A 272 -9.30 -35.82 -28.32
N VAL A 273 -9.39 -34.85 -29.23
CA VAL A 273 -9.78 -35.09 -30.61
C VAL A 273 -8.80 -34.45 -31.60
N ALA A 274 -8.67 -35.07 -32.76
CA ALA A 274 -8.00 -34.48 -33.91
C ALA A 274 -9.01 -33.80 -34.83
N VAL A 275 -8.70 -32.58 -35.27
CA VAL A 275 -9.57 -31.76 -36.13
C VAL A 275 -8.79 -31.15 -37.29
N ASP A 276 -9.50 -30.55 -38.25
CA ASP A 276 -8.92 -29.58 -39.17
C ASP A 276 -8.93 -28.18 -38.51
N PRO A 277 -7.76 -27.58 -38.19
CA PRO A 277 -7.69 -26.27 -37.54
C PRO A 277 -8.31 -25.12 -38.34
N LYS A 278 -8.54 -25.30 -39.65
CA LYS A 278 -9.25 -24.31 -40.47
C LYS A 278 -10.77 -24.30 -40.24
N VAL A 279 -11.32 -25.38 -39.70
CA VAL A 279 -12.75 -25.52 -39.39
C VAL A 279 -12.97 -25.39 -37.88
N VAL A 280 -12.22 -26.14 -37.07
CA VAL A 280 -12.28 -26.08 -35.60
C VAL A 280 -10.90 -25.71 -35.09
N PRO A 281 -10.67 -24.49 -34.56
CA PRO A 281 -9.38 -24.09 -34.03
C PRO A 281 -8.89 -25.01 -32.91
N LEU A 282 -7.59 -25.28 -32.86
CA LEU A 282 -6.99 -26.00 -31.73
C LEU A 282 -7.21 -25.22 -30.42
N GLY A 283 -7.43 -25.95 -29.33
CA GLY A 283 -7.80 -25.41 -28.01
C GLY A 283 -9.32 -25.23 -27.81
N SER A 284 -10.14 -25.46 -28.84
CA SER A 284 -11.59 -25.37 -28.72
C SER A 284 -12.14 -26.48 -27.82
N VAL A 285 -13.05 -26.12 -26.92
CA VAL A 285 -13.85 -27.07 -26.12
C VAL A 285 -15.05 -27.50 -26.95
N LEU A 286 -15.29 -28.81 -27.02
CA LEU A 286 -16.32 -29.39 -27.87
C LEU A 286 -17.27 -30.27 -27.07
N TYR A 287 -18.49 -30.44 -27.57
CA TYR A 287 -19.32 -31.60 -27.24
C TYR A 287 -19.61 -32.38 -28.52
N VAL A 288 -19.27 -33.66 -28.52
CA VAL A 288 -19.45 -34.56 -29.67
C VAL A 288 -20.66 -35.47 -29.43
N GLU A 289 -21.78 -35.11 -30.04
CA GLU A 289 -23.06 -35.82 -29.99
C GLU A 289 -23.14 -36.87 -31.11
N SER A 290 -23.60 -38.08 -30.78
CA SER A 290 -23.79 -39.13 -31.78
C SER A 290 -25.13 -38.96 -32.50
N LEU A 291 -25.13 -39.03 -33.84
CA LEU A 291 -26.35 -38.94 -34.65
C LEU A 291 -26.98 -40.30 -34.98
N ASP A 292 -26.32 -41.39 -34.58
CA ASP A 292 -26.79 -42.77 -34.77
C ASP A 292 -27.43 -43.35 -33.50
N TYR A 293 -27.75 -42.49 -32.52
CA TYR A 293 -28.34 -42.84 -31.23
C TYR A 293 -27.47 -43.79 -30.37
N THR A 294 -26.18 -43.96 -30.71
CA THR A 294 -25.21 -44.54 -29.78
C THR A 294 -24.76 -43.51 -28.74
N ARG A 295 -24.02 -43.95 -27.74
CA ARG A 295 -23.53 -43.07 -26.67
C ARG A 295 -22.64 -41.96 -27.25
N ASP A 296 -22.93 -40.72 -26.87
CA ASP A 296 -22.08 -39.56 -27.15
C ASP A 296 -20.64 -39.80 -26.70
N TYR A 297 -19.69 -39.32 -27.49
CA TYR A 297 -18.32 -39.24 -27.05
C TYR A 297 -18.16 -38.15 -25.98
N GLY A 298 -18.97 -37.09 -26.09
CA GLY A 298 -19.15 -36.08 -25.05
C GLY A 298 -18.11 -34.96 -25.09
N PHE A 299 -17.83 -34.39 -23.92
CA PHE A 299 -16.90 -33.26 -23.80
C PHE A 299 -15.51 -33.61 -24.29
N SER A 300 -14.98 -32.75 -25.15
CA SER A 300 -13.73 -32.97 -25.84
C SER A 300 -12.92 -31.68 -26.01
N SER A 301 -11.63 -31.83 -26.26
CA SER A 301 -10.69 -30.74 -26.51
C SER A 301 -9.98 -30.99 -27.84
N ALA A 302 -10.00 -29.98 -28.72
CA ALA A 302 -9.30 -30.01 -30.01
C ALA A 302 -7.79 -29.80 -29.78
N GLU A 303 -7.04 -30.87 -29.55
CA GLU A 303 -5.61 -30.79 -29.24
C GLU A 303 -4.72 -31.39 -30.32
N ASP A 304 -5.30 -32.11 -31.29
CA ASP A 304 -4.51 -32.84 -32.28
C ASP A 304 -4.94 -32.56 -33.72
N THR A 305 -4.10 -33.00 -34.66
CA THR A 305 -4.34 -32.91 -36.10
C THR A 305 -3.91 -34.20 -36.79
N GLY A 306 -4.69 -34.66 -37.77
CA GLY A 306 -4.33 -35.80 -38.61
C GLY A 306 -4.14 -35.41 -40.07
N GLY A 307 -3.28 -36.14 -40.79
CA GLY A 307 -3.08 -35.95 -42.23
C GLY A 307 -4.38 -36.11 -43.04
N ALA A 308 -5.20 -37.10 -42.66
CA ALA A 308 -6.48 -37.41 -43.30
C ALA A 308 -7.70 -36.65 -42.71
N ILE A 309 -7.47 -35.90 -41.62
CA ILE A 309 -8.49 -35.12 -40.92
C ILE A 309 -8.48 -33.71 -41.52
N LYS A 310 -9.34 -33.52 -42.52
CA LYS A 310 -9.49 -32.30 -43.33
C LYS A 310 -10.97 -31.97 -43.53
N GLY A 311 -11.32 -30.70 -43.48
CA GLY A 311 -12.70 -30.21 -43.56
C GLY A 311 -13.54 -30.70 -42.38
N ASN A 312 -14.77 -31.12 -42.66
CA ASN A 312 -15.73 -31.60 -41.65
C ASN A 312 -15.45 -33.06 -41.23
N ARG A 313 -14.22 -33.32 -40.79
CA ARG A 313 -13.77 -34.60 -40.24
C ARG A 313 -13.20 -34.40 -38.84
N ILE A 314 -13.42 -35.39 -37.99
CA ILE A 314 -12.94 -35.41 -36.61
C ILE A 314 -12.47 -36.83 -36.27
N ASP A 315 -11.38 -36.94 -35.50
CA ASP A 315 -10.87 -38.23 -35.02
C ASP A 315 -10.90 -38.27 -33.50
N LEU A 316 -11.55 -39.27 -32.93
CA LEU A 316 -11.80 -39.36 -31.49
C LEU A 316 -10.78 -40.30 -30.83
N PHE A 317 -10.07 -39.84 -29.81
CA PHE A 317 -9.12 -40.69 -29.10
C PHE A 317 -9.83 -41.70 -28.21
N ILE A 318 -9.71 -42.99 -28.54
CA ILE A 318 -10.30 -44.08 -27.72
C ILE A 318 -9.23 -44.89 -26.98
N GLY A 319 -7.95 -44.73 -27.35
CA GLY A 319 -6.79 -45.31 -26.66
C GLY A 319 -6.59 -46.81 -26.86
N ASP A 320 -7.67 -47.58 -27.01
CA ASP A 320 -7.64 -49.01 -27.32
C ASP A 320 -7.91 -49.30 -28.81
N ASN A 321 -7.00 -50.06 -29.43
CA ASN A 321 -7.04 -50.40 -30.85
C ASN A 321 -8.30 -51.18 -31.25
N SER A 322 -8.73 -52.10 -30.39
CA SER A 322 -9.90 -52.92 -30.66
C SER A 322 -11.17 -52.07 -30.68
N SER A 323 -11.25 -51.11 -29.75
CA SER A 323 -12.36 -50.17 -29.62
C SER A 323 -12.39 -49.13 -30.73
N ALA A 324 -11.22 -48.60 -31.13
CA ALA A 324 -11.10 -47.69 -32.26
C ALA A 324 -11.57 -48.35 -33.58
N ARG A 325 -11.18 -49.61 -33.82
CA ARG A 325 -11.65 -50.38 -34.98
C ARG A 325 -13.15 -50.65 -34.94
N ARG A 326 -13.72 -50.97 -33.77
CA ARG A 326 -15.17 -51.16 -33.61
C ARG A 326 -15.97 -49.86 -33.78
N TYR A 327 -15.38 -48.71 -33.46
CA TYR A 327 -16.06 -47.42 -33.58
C TYR A 327 -16.46 -47.13 -35.04
N GLY A 328 -15.61 -47.50 -36.00
CA GLY A 328 -15.89 -47.33 -37.43
C GLY A 328 -15.97 -45.87 -37.87
N ARG A 329 -16.68 -45.61 -38.98
CA ARG A 329 -16.98 -44.25 -39.47
C ARG A 329 -18.43 -43.94 -39.20
N ARG A 330 -18.70 -42.80 -38.55
CA ARG A 330 -20.07 -42.36 -38.25
C ARG A 330 -20.21 -40.86 -38.36
N ASN A 331 -21.44 -40.37 -38.59
CA ASN A 331 -21.71 -38.95 -38.55
C ASN A 331 -22.00 -38.52 -37.10
N VAL A 332 -21.42 -37.41 -36.69
CA VAL A 332 -21.61 -36.81 -35.37
C VAL A 332 -21.98 -35.34 -35.54
N ARG A 333 -22.68 -34.80 -34.54
CA ARG A 333 -22.87 -33.35 -34.41
C ARG A 333 -21.85 -32.83 -33.40
N VAL A 334 -21.05 -31.87 -33.81
CA VAL A 334 -19.99 -31.26 -33.00
C VAL A 334 -20.39 -29.84 -32.66
N TYR A 335 -20.58 -29.60 -31.37
CA TYR A 335 -20.80 -28.27 -30.81
C TYR A 335 -19.44 -27.69 -30.42
N VAL A 336 -19.07 -26.53 -30.97
CA VAL A 336 -17.93 -25.74 -30.51
C VAL A 336 -18.45 -24.84 -29.39
N LEU A 337 -18.01 -25.12 -28.17
CA LEU A 337 -18.47 -24.44 -26.97
C LEU A 337 -17.59 -23.22 -26.68
N ASP A 338 -18.23 -22.17 -26.18
CA ASP A 338 -17.55 -20.97 -25.68
C ASP A 338 -17.51 -21.05 -24.15
N GLU A 339 -18.18 -20.13 -23.46
CA GLU A 339 -18.23 -20.09 -22.01
C GLU A 339 -19.37 -20.95 -21.45
N LYS A 340 -19.14 -21.55 -20.27
CA LYS A 340 -20.24 -22.09 -19.46
C LYS A 340 -21.09 -20.90 -19.03
N VAL A 341 -22.36 -20.90 -19.43
CA VAL A 341 -23.27 -19.83 -19.05
C VAL A 341 -23.92 -20.23 -17.74
N GLU A 342 -23.86 -19.38 -16.72
CA GLU A 342 -24.61 -19.64 -15.50
C GLU A 342 -26.12 -19.59 -15.79
N ASP A 343 -26.89 -20.53 -15.23
CA ASP A 343 -28.32 -20.70 -15.55
C ASP A 343 -29.14 -19.41 -15.44
N HIS A 344 -28.77 -18.53 -14.49
CA HIS A 344 -29.46 -17.25 -14.26
C HIS A 344 -29.17 -16.18 -15.32
N LEU A 345 -28.21 -16.40 -16.22
CA LEU A 345 -27.81 -15.49 -17.29
C LEU A 345 -28.54 -15.80 -18.62
N ILE A 346 -29.35 -16.86 -18.66
CA ILE A 346 -30.16 -17.24 -19.83
C ILE A 346 -31.61 -16.85 -19.57
N VAL A 347 -32.09 -15.84 -20.30
CA VAL A 347 -33.46 -15.35 -20.17
C VAL A 347 -34.36 -16.05 -21.18
N GLY A 348 -35.41 -16.71 -20.70
CA GLY A 348 -36.44 -17.33 -21.55
C GLY A 348 -36.28 -18.82 -21.82
N TYR A 349 -35.31 -19.50 -21.21
CA TYR A 349 -35.28 -20.96 -21.17
C TYR A 349 -36.14 -21.44 -20.00
N GLY A 350 -37.45 -21.53 -20.24
CA GLY A 350 -38.38 -22.15 -19.29
C GLY A 350 -38.06 -23.64 -19.12
N LYS A 351 -38.16 -24.13 -17.89
CA LYS A 351 -38.27 -25.58 -17.61
C LYS A 351 -39.44 -26.20 -18.35
#